data_AF-A0A0C9YKC1-F1
#
_entry.id   AF-A0A0C9YKC1-F1
#
_cell.length_a   1.000
_cell.length_b   1.000
_cell.length_c   1.000
_cell.angle_alpha   90.00
_cell.angle_beta   90.00
_cell.angle_gamma   90.00
#
_symmetry.space_group_name_H-M   'P 1'
#
loop_
_entity.id
_entity.type
_entity.pdbx_description
1 polymer ?
#
loop_
_entity_poly.entity_id
_entity_poly.type
_entity_poly.pdbx_seq_one_letter_code
_entity_poly.pdbx_strand_id
1 'polypeptide(L)'
;MNGWNQKSNALQSFLGLFLQSTHTPYQVIDTLAQLGISVSADTISMVVHSLSKESHNSLERLGWSLLAAYAYDNFDVDLKSNVPTVEKSNDSLKHLTLGLMFPLVHGVTLNDLKCSEELWRKSALNLQADEPNSPSKLAWWDLLKLHPKQLDPDSRLSHHDRFNSWLFLVDLCTSGPEYFRQFRSMIQDPQPIEQIPTVKTPIYAAHAMDINNSTVSGNIQAVIELLAQGGIADPTTVLEESVDSDSPDISEYVILVHGDLGTGERLQATQLCRSIECTSWNRLQHIIFIPSLFHLKMACADALWRCFISPMAAREDETSLMHNVAQLCPKETGIYTTKPGFRRIHKLVGHAGTCRRLDCWRVHTAKKGRYNGLEDFASSKPTLDDLQTMANEICRTYVANHQLDRMCRKHESERNLQFENALLLNKYFLLYEELSYAMNSGDIGRVETCIVSWIPILKAIGKHKYASHMTNFLFNVHFVYPLGVWHGVRYHMLINPTSRPRKWRAVDWCVELNNLFTKVIIFMFLKYNL
;
A
#
# COMPACT_ATOMS: atom_id res chain seq x y z
N MET A 1 47.21 25.53 -9.91
CA MET A 1 46.27 26.60 -9.52
C MET A 1 44.91 26.26 -10.10
N ASN A 2 43.95 25.88 -9.25
CA ASN A 2 42.48 25.98 -9.44
C ASN A 2 41.81 25.37 -8.19
N GLY A 3 42.18 25.90 -7.03
CA GLY A 3 41.31 25.90 -5.87
C GLY A 3 40.65 27.27 -5.82
N TRP A 4 39.39 27.33 -5.38
CA TRP A 4 38.60 28.52 -5.00
C TRP A 4 37.27 28.73 -5.76
N ASN A 5 36.66 27.67 -6.31
CA ASN A 5 35.22 27.74 -6.58
C ASN A 5 34.52 26.42 -6.19
N GLN A 6 33.96 26.38 -4.98
CA GLN A 6 33.17 25.24 -4.48
C GLN A 6 31.98 24.87 -5.40
N LYS A 7 31.48 25.82 -6.22
CA LYS A 7 30.40 25.55 -7.17
C LYS A 7 30.83 24.80 -8.43
N SER A 8 32.10 24.89 -8.86
CA SER A 8 32.61 24.13 -10.02
C SER A 8 32.85 22.65 -9.69
N ASN A 9 33.18 22.33 -8.43
CA ASN A 9 33.42 20.94 -8.01
C ASN A 9 32.15 20.10 -7.97
N ALA A 10 30.99 20.68 -7.59
CA ALA A 10 29.74 19.92 -7.50
C ALA A 10 29.25 19.41 -8.87
N LEU A 11 29.36 20.24 -9.91
CA LEU A 11 28.98 19.84 -11.27
C LEU A 11 29.94 18.78 -11.82
N GLN A 12 31.25 18.92 -11.60
CA GLN A 12 32.25 17.93 -11.99
C GLN A 12 32.05 16.60 -11.26
N SER A 13 31.71 16.62 -9.96
CA SER A 13 31.36 15.42 -9.19
C SER A 13 30.07 14.76 -9.69
N PHE A 14 29.04 15.56 -10.01
CA PHE A 14 27.81 15.03 -10.59
C PHE A 14 28.05 14.41 -11.97
N LEU A 15 28.81 15.09 -12.83
CA LEU A 15 29.21 14.56 -14.13
C LEU A 15 30.06 13.30 -13.98
N GLY A 16 31.02 13.26 -13.06
CA GLY A 16 31.82 12.07 -12.79
C GLY A 16 30.97 10.88 -12.31
N LEU A 17 30.05 11.10 -11.36
CA LEU A 17 29.10 10.07 -10.92
C LEU A 17 28.19 9.62 -12.06
N PHE A 18 27.72 10.53 -12.91
CA PHE A 18 26.93 10.20 -14.08
C PHE A 18 27.72 9.34 -15.08
N LEU A 19 28.95 9.74 -15.40
CA LEU A 19 29.85 8.99 -16.28
C LEU A 19 30.15 7.59 -15.72
N GLN A 20 30.37 7.48 -14.41
CA GLN A 20 30.51 6.18 -13.73
C GLN A 20 29.23 5.34 -13.81
N SER A 21 28.06 5.96 -13.57
CA SER A 21 26.76 5.28 -13.61
C SER A 21 26.39 4.78 -15.02
N THR A 22 27.03 5.36 -16.04
CA THR A 22 26.88 4.96 -17.45
C THR A 22 28.04 4.07 -17.93
N HIS A 23 28.92 3.62 -17.03
CA HIS A 23 30.10 2.80 -17.33
C HIS A 23 31.05 3.42 -18.36
N THR A 24 31.20 4.74 -18.33
CA THR A 24 32.21 5.41 -19.15
C THR A 24 33.60 4.85 -18.79
N PRO A 25 34.43 4.43 -19.76
CA PRO A 25 35.75 3.87 -19.48
C PRO A 25 36.59 4.81 -18.62
N TYR A 26 37.33 4.28 -17.64
CA TYR A 26 38.14 5.11 -16.74
C TYR A 26 39.10 6.04 -17.49
N GLN A 27 39.67 5.59 -18.61
CA GLN A 27 40.51 6.44 -19.48
C GLN A 27 39.78 7.69 -19.99
N VAL A 28 38.49 7.57 -20.34
CA VAL A 28 37.66 8.70 -20.77
C VAL A 28 37.32 9.58 -19.59
N ILE A 29 36.96 9.01 -18.44
CA ILE A 29 36.71 9.75 -17.20
C ILE A 29 37.94 10.57 -16.80
N ASP A 30 39.12 9.97 -16.81
CA ASP A 30 40.38 10.63 -16.43
C ASP A 30 40.79 11.69 -17.45
N THR A 31 40.55 11.47 -18.75
CA THR A 31 40.74 12.50 -19.78
C THR A 31 39.82 13.69 -19.53
N LEU A 32 38.52 13.45 -19.26
CA LEU A 32 37.57 14.51 -18.93
C LEU A 32 37.90 15.19 -17.59
N ALA A 33 38.52 14.49 -16.66
CA ALA A 33 39.02 15.06 -15.41
C ALA A 33 40.21 15.99 -15.65
N GLN A 34 41.15 15.61 -16.50
CA GLN A 34 42.27 16.46 -16.91
C GLN A 34 41.79 17.71 -17.68
N LEU A 35 40.70 17.62 -18.43
CA LEU A 35 40.04 18.75 -19.09
C LEU A 35 39.19 19.61 -18.13
N GLY A 36 39.05 19.23 -16.86
CA GLY A 36 38.26 19.96 -15.87
C GLY A 36 36.74 19.84 -16.10
N ILE A 37 36.26 18.80 -16.77
CA ILE A 37 34.83 18.53 -17.02
C ILE A 37 34.26 17.56 -15.97
N SER A 38 35.07 16.61 -15.51
CA SER A 38 34.72 15.60 -14.50
C SER A 38 35.71 15.63 -13.33
N VAL A 39 35.40 14.91 -12.25
CA VAL A 39 36.39 14.45 -11.26
C VAL A 39 37.07 13.16 -11.74
N SER A 40 38.23 12.81 -11.16
CA SER A 40 38.97 11.58 -11.49
C SER A 40 38.24 10.31 -11.09
N ALA A 41 38.58 9.18 -11.71
CA ALA A 41 38.06 7.86 -11.34
C ALA A 41 38.26 7.55 -9.85
N ASP A 42 39.43 7.87 -9.29
CA ASP A 42 39.72 7.69 -7.86
C ASP A 42 38.80 8.52 -6.96
N THR A 43 38.55 9.77 -7.34
CA THR A 43 37.64 10.65 -6.60
C THR A 43 36.21 10.11 -6.62
N ILE A 44 35.76 9.57 -7.77
CA ILE A 44 34.46 8.92 -7.89
C ILE A 44 34.38 7.71 -6.95
N SER A 45 35.39 6.83 -6.96
CA SER A 45 35.44 5.65 -6.10
C SER A 45 35.39 6.03 -4.62
N MET A 46 36.16 7.04 -4.21
CA MET A 46 36.11 7.58 -2.85
C MET A 46 34.73 8.14 -2.47
N VAL A 47 34.07 8.85 -3.39
CA VAL A 47 32.71 9.37 -3.17
C VAL A 47 31.71 8.22 -3.01
N VAL A 48 31.76 7.19 -3.87
CA VAL A 48 30.87 6.01 -3.77
C VAL A 48 31.10 5.27 -2.45
N HIS A 49 32.35 5.03 -2.08
CA HIS A 49 32.69 4.39 -0.80
C HIS A 49 32.21 5.23 0.39
N SER A 50 32.41 6.54 0.36
CA SER A 50 31.94 7.46 1.40
C SER A 50 30.41 7.46 1.52
N LEU A 51 29.69 7.51 0.40
CA LEU A 51 28.22 7.43 0.37
C LEU A 51 27.71 6.08 0.89
N SER A 52 28.36 4.98 0.52
CA SER A 52 28.03 3.64 1.03
C SER A 52 28.22 3.56 2.53
N LYS A 53 29.35 4.07 3.05
CA LYS A 53 29.63 4.12 4.49
C LYS A 53 28.62 4.99 5.24
N GLU A 54 28.28 6.17 4.72
CA GLU A 54 27.29 7.05 5.37
C GLU A 54 25.88 6.44 5.33
N SER A 55 25.52 5.74 4.25
CA SER A 55 24.27 4.99 4.16
C SER A 55 24.20 3.88 5.21
N HIS A 56 25.27 3.11 5.35
CA HIS A 56 25.37 2.05 6.37
C HIS A 56 25.28 2.62 7.79
N ASN A 57 26.08 3.63 8.12
CA ASN A 57 26.01 4.31 9.42
C ASN A 57 24.61 4.86 9.72
N SER A 58 23.90 5.34 8.69
CA SER A 58 22.54 5.86 8.84
C SER A 58 21.52 4.75 9.13
N LEU A 59 21.67 3.59 8.49
CA LEU A 59 20.85 2.40 8.77
C LEU A 59 21.10 1.88 10.18
N GLU A 60 22.36 1.77 10.60
CA GLU A 60 22.74 1.35 11.95
C GLU A 60 22.19 2.30 13.01
N ARG A 61 22.40 3.61 12.87
CA ARG A 61 21.84 4.61 13.79
C ARG A 61 20.31 4.50 13.89
N LEU A 62 19.64 4.22 12.77
CA LEU A 62 18.20 4.06 12.75
C LEU A 62 17.77 2.75 13.45
N GLY A 63 18.42 1.63 13.17
CA GLY A 63 18.11 0.35 13.83
C GLY A 63 18.44 0.38 15.32
N TRP A 64 19.59 0.95 15.71
CA TRP A 64 19.99 1.13 17.12
C TRP A 64 19.00 1.97 17.93
N SER A 65 18.27 2.88 17.30
CA SER A 65 17.22 3.64 17.97
C SER A 65 16.04 2.77 18.42
N LEU A 66 15.90 1.57 17.84
CA LEU A 66 14.74 0.67 17.95
C LEU A 66 13.41 1.32 17.55
N LEU A 67 13.46 2.53 16.98
CA LEU A 67 12.33 3.28 16.44
C LEU A 67 12.34 3.17 14.92
N ALA A 68 12.46 1.95 14.40
CA ALA A 68 12.50 1.65 12.99
C ALA A 68 11.45 0.60 12.61
N ALA A 69 10.74 0.87 11.51
CA ALA A 69 9.98 -0.13 10.77
C ALA A 69 10.81 -0.63 9.59
N TYR A 70 10.73 -1.93 9.34
CA TYR A 70 11.44 -2.61 8.27
C TYR A 70 10.44 -3.06 7.22
N ALA A 71 10.83 -3.04 5.95
CA ALA A 71 10.03 -3.63 4.88
C ALA A 71 10.94 -4.29 3.88
N TYR A 72 10.54 -5.43 3.33
CA TYR A 72 11.31 -6.10 2.29
C TYR A 72 10.40 -6.85 1.34
N ASP A 73 10.94 -7.10 0.14
CA ASP A 73 10.25 -7.84 -0.91
C ASP A 73 11.25 -8.53 -1.84
N ASN A 74 10.76 -9.49 -2.60
CA ASN A 74 11.52 -10.24 -3.60
C ASN A 74 12.00 -9.31 -4.72
N PHE A 75 13.26 -9.48 -5.10
CA PHE A 75 13.88 -8.79 -6.22
C PHE A 75 14.51 -9.81 -7.19
N ASP A 76 13.69 -10.33 -8.09
CA ASP A 76 14.19 -11.25 -9.12
C ASP A 76 14.79 -10.49 -10.31
N VAL A 77 15.99 -10.91 -10.73
CA VAL A 77 16.72 -10.39 -11.90
C VAL A 77 17.09 -11.53 -12.85
N ASP A 78 16.70 -11.40 -14.11
CA ASP A 78 17.10 -12.34 -15.16
C ASP A 78 18.42 -11.89 -15.81
N LEU A 79 19.52 -12.54 -15.44
CA LEU A 79 20.87 -12.33 -15.97
C LEU A 79 21.09 -13.25 -17.18
N LYS A 80 20.52 -12.90 -18.33
CA LYS A 80 20.69 -13.69 -19.56
C LYS A 80 22.16 -13.72 -19.98
N SER A 81 22.76 -14.92 -20.07
CA SER A 81 24.10 -15.09 -20.64
C SER A 81 24.02 -15.25 -22.17
N ASN A 82 24.83 -14.49 -22.92
CA ASN A 82 24.88 -14.57 -24.38
C ASN A 82 25.54 -15.86 -24.93
N VAL A 83 26.18 -16.67 -24.08
CA VAL A 83 26.82 -17.94 -24.47
C VAL A 83 26.34 -19.06 -23.54
N PRO A 84 25.64 -20.09 -24.06
CA PRO A 84 25.37 -21.31 -23.30
C PRO A 84 26.67 -22.11 -23.20
N THR A 85 27.24 -22.22 -21.99
CA THR A 85 28.29 -23.22 -21.71
C THR A 85 27.65 -24.47 -21.13
N VAL A 86 28.08 -25.63 -21.62
CA VAL A 86 27.55 -26.98 -21.31
C VAL A 86 27.45 -27.30 -19.81
N GLU A 87 28.20 -26.59 -18.96
CA GLU A 87 28.35 -26.88 -17.53
C GLU A 87 27.53 -25.98 -16.58
N LYS A 88 26.77 -24.99 -17.08
CA LYS A 88 25.90 -24.16 -16.21
C LYS A 88 24.43 -24.50 -16.47
N SER A 89 23.73 -24.92 -15.43
CA SER A 89 22.28 -25.02 -15.40
C SER A 89 21.67 -23.71 -15.93
N ASN A 90 20.54 -23.81 -16.63
CA ASN A 90 19.75 -22.71 -17.24
C ASN A 90 19.22 -21.65 -16.23
N ASP A 91 19.85 -21.48 -15.06
CA ASP A 91 19.37 -20.64 -13.97
C ASP A 91 19.93 -19.21 -14.12
N SER A 92 19.42 -18.51 -15.14
CA SER A 92 19.71 -17.09 -15.36
C SER A 92 19.00 -16.18 -14.35
N LEU A 93 18.01 -16.71 -13.63
CA LEU A 93 17.22 -15.97 -12.66
C LEU A 93 17.94 -15.91 -11.30
N LYS A 94 18.31 -14.71 -10.87
CA LYS A 94 18.80 -14.45 -9.51
C LYS A 94 17.66 -14.00 -8.62
N HIS A 95 17.47 -14.73 -7.52
CA HIS A 95 16.49 -14.45 -6.48
C HIS A 95 17.14 -13.64 -5.36
N LEU A 96 17.04 -12.32 -5.43
CA LEU A 96 17.56 -11.42 -4.41
C LEU A 96 16.41 -10.89 -3.55
N THR A 97 16.74 -10.28 -2.41
CA THR A 97 15.80 -9.54 -1.57
C THR A 97 16.28 -8.12 -1.38
N LEU A 98 15.38 -7.15 -1.49
CA LEU A 98 15.65 -5.74 -1.19
C LEU A 98 14.82 -5.28 0.01
N GLY A 99 15.43 -4.46 0.86
CA GLY A 99 14.79 -3.92 2.06
C GLY A 99 14.80 -2.39 2.10
N LEU A 100 13.85 -1.85 2.86
CA LEU A 100 13.77 -0.43 3.24
C LEU A 100 13.56 -0.34 4.75
N MET A 101 14.12 0.71 5.35
CA MET A 101 13.88 1.10 6.74
C MET A 101 13.23 2.48 6.81
N PHE A 102 12.30 2.64 7.75
CA PHE A 102 11.55 3.86 7.97
C PHE A 102 11.57 4.20 9.46
N PRO A 103 11.81 5.46 9.86
CA PRO A 103 11.71 5.84 11.25
C PRO A 103 10.25 5.80 11.72
N LEU A 104 10.07 5.31 12.95
CA LEU A 104 8.83 5.44 13.69
C LEU A 104 8.72 6.87 14.22
N VAL A 105 7.87 7.63 13.56
CA VAL A 105 7.54 9.02 13.86
C VAL A 105 6.19 9.09 14.59
N HIS A 106 5.52 10.25 14.57
CA HIS A 106 4.18 10.43 15.14
C HIS A 106 4.09 10.21 16.67
N GLY A 107 5.18 10.43 17.39
CA GLY A 107 5.21 10.38 18.86
C GLY A 107 5.38 8.99 19.45
N VAL A 108 5.68 7.98 18.62
CA VAL A 108 6.09 6.65 19.11
C VAL A 108 7.41 6.77 19.85
N THR A 109 7.47 6.19 21.04
CA THR A 109 8.65 6.14 21.90
C THR A 109 9.12 4.70 22.10
N LEU A 110 10.34 4.53 22.61
CA LEU A 110 10.90 3.20 22.88
C LEU A 110 10.04 2.39 23.87
N ASN A 111 9.46 3.08 24.87
CA ASN A 111 8.56 2.45 25.86
C ASN A 111 7.29 1.91 25.23
N ASP A 112 6.79 2.52 24.15
CA ASP A 112 5.59 2.06 23.44
C ASP A 112 5.80 0.69 22.78
N LEU A 113 7.06 0.35 22.47
CA LEU A 113 7.47 -0.91 21.84
C LEU A 113 7.96 -1.95 22.85
N LYS A 114 8.09 -1.59 24.14
CA LYS A 114 8.58 -2.48 25.20
C LYS A 114 7.48 -3.42 25.70
N CYS A 115 7.01 -4.32 24.84
CA CYS A 115 5.92 -5.24 25.17
C CYS A 115 6.10 -6.66 24.58
N SER A 116 7.31 -7.03 24.14
CA SER A 116 7.59 -8.32 23.52
C SER A 116 7.17 -9.48 24.42
N GLU A 117 7.55 -9.44 25.70
CA GLU A 117 7.23 -10.48 26.69
C GLU A 117 5.73 -10.54 27.00
N GLU A 118 5.08 -9.38 27.15
CA GLU A 118 3.63 -9.30 27.41
C GLU A 118 2.82 -9.95 26.27
N LEU A 119 3.18 -9.63 25.02
CA LEU A 119 2.54 -10.19 23.84
C LEU A 119 2.78 -11.70 23.75
N TRP A 120 4.00 -12.16 24.06
CA TRP A 120 4.29 -13.60 24.09
C TRP A 120 3.48 -14.35 25.15
N ARG A 121 3.33 -13.79 26.35
CA ARG A 121 2.52 -14.39 27.42
C ARG A 121 1.06 -14.56 27.04
N LYS A 122 0.53 -13.67 26.18
CA LYS A 122 -0.84 -13.72 25.65
C LYS A 122 -0.96 -14.48 24.32
N SER A 123 0.16 -14.91 23.74
CA SER A 123 0.20 -15.51 22.41
C SER A 123 -0.34 -16.93 22.43
N ALA A 124 -1.16 -17.28 21.43
CA ALA A 124 -1.59 -18.65 21.19
C ALA A 124 -0.42 -19.59 20.81
N LEU A 125 0.76 -19.05 20.47
CA LEU A 125 1.97 -19.81 20.19
C LEU A 125 2.71 -20.23 21.47
N ASN A 126 2.41 -19.60 22.61
CA ASN A 126 3.05 -19.93 23.87
C ASN A 126 2.33 -21.11 24.53
N LEU A 127 2.87 -22.32 24.39
CA LEU A 127 2.31 -23.54 24.97
C LEU A 127 2.29 -23.54 26.51
N GLN A 128 3.05 -22.65 27.14
CA GLN A 128 3.12 -22.48 28.59
C GLN A 128 2.26 -21.31 29.10
N ALA A 129 1.49 -20.66 28.24
CA ALA A 129 0.60 -19.58 28.66
C ALA A 129 -0.53 -20.11 29.54
N ASP A 130 -0.74 -19.49 30.71
CA ASP A 130 -1.88 -19.81 31.56
C ASP A 130 -3.21 -19.52 30.81
N GLU A 131 -4.16 -20.46 30.87
CA GLU A 131 -5.52 -20.32 30.28
C GLU A 131 -6.25 -18.97 30.55
N PRO A 132 -6.09 -18.26 31.69
CA PRO A 132 -6.74 -16.98 31.95
C PRO A 132 -6.36 -15.84 30.98
N ASN A 133 -5.28 -15.99 30.21
CA ASN A 133 -4.78 -14.96 29.29
C ASN A 133 -5.16 -15.18 27.81
N SER A 134 -5.97 -16.20 27.50
CA SER A 134 -6.45 -16.42 26.14
C SER A 134 -7.37 -15.26 25.71
N PRO A 135 -7.11 -14.61 24.55
CA PRO A 135 -7.97 -13.53 24.09
C PRO A 135 -9.41 -14.04 23.91
N SER A 136 -10.39 -13.23 24.31
CA SER A 136 -11.81 -13.55 24.15
C SER A 136 -12.09 -13.97 22.70
N LYS A 137 -12.90 -15.02 22.50
CA LYS A 137 -13.32 -15.43 21.15
C LYS A 137 -14.15 -14.31 20.51
N LEU A 138 -13.49 -13.41 19.80
CA LEU A 138 -14.12 -12.35 19.01
C LEU A 138 -14.58 -12.93 17.68
N ALA A 139 -15.75 -12.50 17.25
CA ALA A 139 -16.30 -12.85 15.96
C ALA A 139 -16.08 -11.69 14.97
N TRP A 140 -16.09 -11.99 13.67
CA TRP A 140 -15.78 -10.98 12.64
C TRP A 140 -16.67 -9.72 12.74
N TRP A 141 -17.91 -9.85 13.20
CA TRP A 141 -18.83 -8.72 13.37
C TRP A 141 -18.43 -7.79 14.51
N ASP A 142 -17.55 -8.19 15.43
CA ASP A 142 -16.98 -7.28 16.42
C ASP A 142 -16.12 -6.19 15.76
N LEU A 143 -15.56 -6.45 14.57
CA LEU A 143 -14.87 -5.42 13.78
C LEU A 143 -15.81 -4.30 13.30
N LEU A 144 -17.13 -4.56 13.20
CA LEU A 144 -18.11 -3.53 12.85
C LEU A 144 -18.27 -2.47 13.96
N LYS A 145 -17.76 -2.75 15.16
CA LYS A 145 -17.83 -1.84 16.32
C LYS A 145 -16.65 -0.86 16.38
N LEU A 146 -15.57 -1.10 15.62
CA LEU A 146 -14.35 -0.27 15.66
C LEU A 146 -14.63 1.19 15.33
N HIS A 147 -15.45 1.40 14.32
CA HIS A 147 -15.86 2.71 13.85
C HIS A 147 -17.39 2.74 13.84
N PRO A 148 -18.02 3.03 15.00
CA PRO A 148 -19.48 2.97 15.12
C PRO A 148 -20.10 3.89 14.07
N LYS A 149 -21.18 3.43 13.44
CA LYS A 149 -21.92 4.22 12.45
C LYS A 149 -22.52 5.45 13.12
N GLN A 150 -21.75 6.53 13.15
CA GLN A 150 -22.29 7.85 13.46
C GLN A 150 -23.06 8.32 12.24
N LEU A 151 -24.37 8.39 12.40
CA LEU A 151 -25.22 9.05 11.43
C LEU A 151 -25.11 10.54 11.66
N ASP A 152 -24.82 11.26 10.60
CA ASP A 152 -24.87 12.71 10.62
C ASP A 152 -26.28 13.19 11.04
N PRO A 153 -26.43 14.08 12.03
CA PRO A 153 -27.74 14.47 12.55
C PRO A 153 -28.68 15.06 11.48
N ASP A 154 -28.11 15.83 10.54
CA ASP A 154 -28.87 16.56 9.52
C ASP A 154 -29.19 15.66 8.32
N SER A 155 -28.18 15.00 7.78
CA SER A 155 -28.31 14.19 6.57
C SER A 155 -28.65 12.72 6.85
N ARG A 156 -28.56 12.22 8.08
CA ARG A 156 -28.73 10.80 8.46
C ARG A 156 -27.91 9.83 7.60
N LEU A 157 -26.79 10.30 7.05
CA LEU A 157 -25.88 9.52 6.22
C LEU A 157 -24.73 8.97 7.07
N SER A 158 -24.27 7.76 6.75
CA SER A 158 -23.04 7.21 7.34
C SER A 158 -21.80 7.89 6.75
N HIS A 159 -20.61 7.70 7.35
CA HIS A 159 -19.35 8.23 6.79
C HIS A 159 -19.09 7.76 5.34
N HIS A 160 -19.44 6.52 5.01
CA HIS A 160 -19.37 5.99 3.64
C HIS A 160 -20.36 6.69 2.71
N ASP A 161 -21.61 6.89 3.14
CA ASP A 161 -22.61 7.55 2.31
C ASP A 161 -22.28 9.03 2.07
N ARG A 162 -21.70 9.70 3.07
CA ARG A 162 -21.19 11.07 2.94
C ARG A 162 -20.04 11.14 1.94
N PHE A 163 -19.10 10.19 1.99
CA PHE A 163 -18.04 10.10 0.97
C PHE A 163 -18.61 9.86 -0.42
N ASN A 164 -19.58 8.95 -0.54
CA ASN A 164 -20.22 8.64 -1.80
C ASN A 164 -20.91 9.87 -2.40
N SER A 165 -21.74 10.56 -1.61
CA SER A 165 -22.41 11.81 -1.99
C SER A 165 -21.40 12.88 -2.42
N TRP A 166 -20.32 13.05 -1.65
CA TRP A 166 -19.22 13.94 -1.99
C TRP A 166 -18.59 13.58 -3.35
N LEU A 167 -18.34 12.31 -3.62
CA LEU A 167 -17.73 11.91 -4.89
C LEU A 167 -18.67 12.12 -6.09
N PHE A 168 -19.99 11.88 -5.93
CA PHE A 168 -20.99 12.24 -6.94
C PHE A 168 -20.95 13.73 -7.27
N LEU A 169 -20.84 14.59 -6.26
CA LEU A 169 -20.80 16.04 -6.41
C LEU A 169 -19.49 16.50 -7.08
N VAL A 170 -18.34 15.98 -6.62
CA VAL A 170 -17.02 16.30 -7.17
C VAL A 170 -16.94 15.92 -8.65
N ASP A 171 -17.47 14.76 -9.03
CA ASP A 171 -17.46 14.31 -10.42
C ASP A 171 -18.37 15.15 -11.33
N LEU A 172 -19.53 15.58 -10.83
CA LEU A 172 -20.39 16.53 -11.55
C LEU A 172 -19.65 17.86 -11.79
N CYS A 173 -19.02 18.40 -10.76
CA CYS A 173 -18.31 19.69 -10.84
C CYS A 173 -16.97 19.60 -11.61
N THR A 174 -16.40 18.41 -11.78
CA THR A 174 -15.13 18.22 -12.49
C THR A 174 -15.35 17.85 -13.96
N SER A 175 -16.31 16.96 -14.21
CA SER A 175 -16.48 16.29 -15.51
C SER A 175 -17.86 16.52 -16.14
N GLY A 176 -18.80 17.12 -15.42
CA GLY A 176 -20.11 17.53 -15.96
C GLY A 176 -20.05 18.83 -16.77
N PRO A 177 -21.23 19.40 -17.09
CA PRO A 177 -21.33 20.67 -17.81
C PRO A 177 -20.51 21.80 -17.18
N GLU A 178 -20.04 22.72 -18.02
CA GLU A 178 -19.12 23.79 -17.64
C GLU A 178 -19.63 24.67 -16.49
N TYR A 179 -20.94 24.89 -16.42
CA TYR A 179 -21.58 25.63 -15.33
C TYR A 179 -21.17 25.10 -13.94
N PHE A 180 -21.09 23.79 -13.74
CA PHE A 180 -20.82 23.23 -12.41
C PHE A 180 -19.38 23.41 -11.95
N ARG A 181 -18.44 23.72 -12.86
CA ARG A 181 -17.02 23.92 -12.53
C ARG A 181 -16.80 25.06 -11.53
N GLN A 182 -17.69 26.05 -11.51
CA GLN A 182 -17.63 27.18 -10.58
C GLN A 182 -17.67 26.76 -9.10
N PHE A 183 -18.31 25.63 -8.79
CA PHE A 183 -18.46 25.13 -7.42
C PHE A 183 -17.27 24.28 -6.96
N ARG A 184 -16.36 23.91 -7.87
CA ARG A 184 -15.27 22.96 -7.57
C ARG A 184 -14.38 23.39 -6.40
N SER A 185 -14.08 24.69 -6.30
CA SER A 185 -13.28 25.25 -5.20
C SER A 185 -14.05 25.40 -3.89
N MET A 186 -15.38 25.35 -3.94
CA MET A 186 -16.26 25.50 -2.77
C MET A 186 -16.55 24.15 -2.09
N ILE A 187 -16.35 23.04 -2.78
CA ILE A 187 -16.54 21.70 -2.24
C ILE A 187 -15.38 21.37 -1.30
N GLN A 188 -15.71 21.21 -0.02
CA GLN A 188 -14.74 20.78 0.99
C GLN A 188 -14.42 19.29 0.84
N ASP A 189 -13.19 18.91 1.20
CA ASP A 189 -12.82 17.49 1.31
C ASP A 189 -13.67 16.81 2.41
N PRO A 190 -13.94 15.49 2.32
CA PRO A 190 -14.67 14.77 3.33
C PRO A 190 -14.00 14.88 4.69
N GLN A 191 -14.79 15.02 5.75
CA GLN A 191 -14.27 15.04 7.12
C GLN A 191 -13.48 13.75 7.40
N PRO A 192 -12.23 13.85 7.89
CA PRO A 192 -11.45 12.68 8.21
C PRO A 192 -12.06 11.94 9.39
N ILE A 193 -11.91 10.61 9.43
CA ILE A 193 -12.26 9.81 10.61
C ILE A 193 -11.10 9.90 11.61
N GLU A 194 -9.89 9.57 11.15
CA GLU A 194 -8.68 9.70 11.95
C GLU A 194 -7.48 9.96 11.04
N GLN A 195 -6.94 11.17 11.12
CA GLN A 195 -5.94 11.66 10.19
C GLN A 195 -4.52 11.53 10.77
N ILE A 196 -3.62 10.86 10.06
CA ILE A 196 -2.20 10.84 10.42
C ILE A 196 -1.61 12.25 10.18
N PRO A 197 -0.85 12.82 11.13
CA PRO A 197 -0.16 14.09 10.97
C PRO A 197 0.79 14.09 9.76
N THR A 198 0.74 15.13 8.93
CA THR A 198 1.60 15.19 7.73
C THR A 198 3.04 15.54 8.10
N VAL A 199 3.90 14.52 8.15
CA VAL A 199 5.34 14.64 8.43
C VAL A 199 6.12 13.98 7.30
N LYS A 200 7.29 14.52 6.93
CA LYS A 200 8.16 13.87 5.95
C LYS A 200 8.75 12.60 6.55
N THR A 201 8.47 11.44 5.96
CA THR A 201 9.12 10.19 6.32
C THR A 201 10.35 9.98 5.42
N PRO A 202 11.58 10.03 5.96
CA PRO A 202 12.76 9.62 5.21
C PRO A 202 12.71 8.11 4.95
N ILE A 203 13.32 7.67 3.84
CA ILE A 203 13.39 6.27 3.42
C ILE A 203 14.85 5.90 3.33
N TYR A 204 15.24 4.85 4.03
CA TYR A 204 16.60 4.33 4.01
C TYR A 204 16.59 3.00 3.25
N ALA A 205 17.39 2.92 2.19
CA ALA A 205 17.49 1.70 1.39
C ALA A 205 18.54 0.77 1.98
N ALA A 206 18.16 -0.46 2.28
CA ALA A 206 19.08 -1.51 2.66
C ALA A 206 19.85 -2.02 1.44
N HIS A 207 21.01 -2.62 1.67
CA HIS A 207 21.76 -3.34 0.65
C HIS A 207 20.98 -4.58 0.18
N ALA A 208 21.16 -4.90 -1.10
CA ALA A 208 20.58 -6.11 -1.68
C ALA A 208 21.17 -7.37 -1.04
N MET A 209 20.30 -8.32 -0.73
CA MET A 209 20.67 -9.58 -0.11
C MET A 209 20.51 -10.71 -1.13
N ASP A 210 21.52 -11.57 -1.28
CA ASP A 210 21.44 -12.79 -2.13
C ASP A 210 20.66 -13.89 -1.40
N ILE A 211 19.37 -13.62 -1.18
CA ILE A 211 18.47 -14.43 -0.37
C ILE A 211 17.15 -14.62 -1.13
N ASN A 212 16.74 -15.88 -1.27
CA ASN A 212 15.42 -16.24 -1.76
C ASN A 212 14.40 -16.31 -0.61
N ASN A 213 13.79 -15.17 -0.30
CA ASN A 213 12.74 -15.03 0.72
C ASN A 213 11.40 -15.72 0.35
N SER A 214 11.30 -16.41 -0.79
CA SER A 214 10.14 -17.25 -1.16
C SER A 214 10.06 -18.55 -0.34
N THR A 215 11.12 -18.93 0.36
CA THR A 215 11.14 -20.08 1.27
C THR A 215 11.03 -19.61 2.72
N VAL A 216 10.60 -20.48 3.65
CA VAL A 216 10.55 -20.15 5.09
C VAL A 216 11.96 -19.82 5.61
N SER A 217 12.96 -20.64 5.26
CA SER A 217 14.37 -20.42 5.65
C SER A 217 14.92 -19.12 5.10
N GLY A 218 14.72 -18.84 3.80
CA GLY A 218 15.18 -17.59 3.20
C GLY A 218 14.44 -16.37 3.76
N ASN A 219 13.19 -16.50 4.19
CA ASN A 219 12.48 -15.40 4.85
C ASN A 219 13.08 -15.10 6.24
N ILE A 220 13.44 -16.13 7.01
CA ILE A 220 14.19 -15.97 8.27
C ILE A 220 15.52 -15.25 8.03
N GLN A 221 16.28 -15.73 7.04
CA GLN A 221 17.57 -15.15 6.71
C GLN A 221 17.44 -13.68 6.27
N ALA A 222 16.42 -13.35 5.47
CA ALA A 222 16.16 -11.98 5.04
C ALA A 222 15.86 -11.05 6.22
N VAL A 223 15.09 -11.49 7.22
CA VAL A 223 14.84 -10.67 8.42
C VAL A 223 16.12 -10.48 9.23
N ILE A 224 16.85 -11.56 9.51
CA ILE A 224 18.08 -11.49 10.32
C ILE A 224 19.12 -10.60 9.64
N GLU A 225 19.35 -10.77 8.35
CA GLU A 225 20.30 -9.96 7.58
C GLU A 225 19.87 -8.49 7.53
N LEU A 226 18.56 -8.22 7.38
CA LEU A 226 18.04 -6.86 7.37
C LEU A 226 18.16 -6.18 8.75
N LEU A 227 17.98 -6.93 9.84
CA LEU A 227 18.23 -6.46 11.20
C LEU A 227 19.73 -6.17 11.42
N ALA A 228 20.60 -7.06 10.92
CA ALA A 228 22.05 -6.89 11.00
C ALA A 228 22.52 -5.63 10.26
N GLN A 229 21.94 -5.32 9.10
CA GLN A 229 22.20 -4.04 8.40
C GLN A 229 21.74 -2.80 9.20
N GLY A 230 20.78 -2.96 10.11
CA GLY A 230 20.38 -1.95 11.09
C GLY A 230 21.21 -2.00 12.39
N GLY A 231 22.28 -2.78 12.44
CA GLY A 231 23.15 -2.92 13.62
C GLY A 231 22.52 -3.73 14.77
N ILE A 232 21.46 -4.50 14.50
CA ILE A 232 20.77 -5.34 15.48
C ILE A 232 21.25 -6.78 15.33
N ALA A 233 21.81 -7.35 16.41
CA ALA A 233 22.30 -8.72 16.48
C ALA A 233 21.57 -9.56 17.55
N ASP A 234 21.83 -10.86 17.59
CA ASP A 234 21.31 -11.74 18.62
C ASP A 234 21.89 -11.34 20.00
N PRO A 235 21.06 -10.97 20.99
CA PRO A 235 21.55 -10.60 22.32
C PRO A 235 22.40 -11.68 22.99
N THR A 236 22.18 -12.96 22.66
CA THR A 236 22.94 -14.08 23.24
C THR A 236 24.35 -14.20 22.70
N THR A 237 24.58 -13.93 21.40
CA THR A 237 25.93 -13.93 20.82
C THR A 237 26.76 -12.73 21.30
N VAL A 238 26.10 -11.61 21.56
CA VAL A 238 26.73 -10.39 22.12
C VAL A 238 27.25 -10.60 23.55
N LEU A 239 26.61 -11.48 24.32
CA LEU A 239 27.04 -11.82 25.68
C LEU A 239 28.25 -12.78 25.71
N GLU A 240 28.46 -13.58 24.65
CA GLU A 240 29.54 -14.57 24.57
C GLU A 240 30.84 -13.99 23.98
N GLU A 241 30.75 -13.01 23.07
CA GLU A 241 31.90 -12.32 22.44
C GLU A 241 32.12 -10.91 23.04
N SER A 242 32.83 -10.85 24.18
CA SER A 242 33.38 -9.66 24.89
C SER A 242 33.00 -8.21 24.43
N VAL A 243 32.35 -7.48 25.35
CA VAL A 243 32.44 -6.03 25.74
C VAL A 243 32.26 -4.90 24.70
N ASP A 244 32.43 -5.10 23.39
CA ASP A 244 32.40 -4.00 22.40
C ASP A 244 31.29 -4.13 21.33
N SER A 245 30.32 -5.03 21.52
CA SER A 245 29.11 -5.01 20.68
C SER A 245 28.15 -3.96 21.22
N ASP A 246 28.16 -2.78 20.59
CA ASP A 246 27.23 -1.66 20.81
C ASP A 246 25.77 -1.98 20.39
N SER A 247 25.46 -3.23 20.02
CA SER A 247 24.12 -3.62 19.59
C SER A 247 23.13 -3.56 20.76
N PRO A 248 21.96 -2.91 20.59
CA PRO A 248 20.97 -2.83 21.66
C PRO A 248 20.34 -4.19 21.93
N ASP A 249 20.07 -4.49 23.20
CA ASP A 249 19.27 -5.66 23.58
C ASP A 249 17.80 -5.45 23.19
N ILE A 250 17.34 -6.20 22.19
CA ILE A 250 15.97 -6.13 21.67
C ILE A 250 15.00 -7.08 22.37
N SER A 251 15.44 -7.85 23.37
CA SER A 251 14.65 -8.95 23.96
C SER A 251 13.27 -8.51 24.47
N GLU A 252 13.18 -7.29 25.01
CA GLU A 252 11.95 -6.71 25.55
C GLU A 252 11.10 -5.95 24.51
N TYR A 253 11.66 -5.67 23.33
CA TYR A 253 11.09 -4.77 22.34
C TYR A 253 10.47 -5.50 21.16
N VAL A 254 9.47 -4.87 20.54
CA VAL A 254 8.91 -5.32 19.27
C VAL A 254 9.41 -4.46 18.11
N ILE A 255 9.55 -5.10 16.95
CA ILE A 255 9.99 -4.51 15.69
C ILE A 255 8.88 -4.67 14.67
N LEU A 256 8.54 -3.57 14.00
CA LEU A 256 7.49 -3.54 13.00
C LEU A 256 8.07 -3.95 11.64
N VAL A 257 7.48 -4.96 11.02
CA VAL A 257 7.90 -5.49 9.71
C VAL A 257 6.75 -5.47 8.72
N HIS A 258 6.90 -4.72 7.65
CA HIS A 258 5.96 -4.65 6.55
C HIS A 258 6.34 -5.63 5.45
N GLY A 259 5.34 -6.21 4.80
CA GLY A 259 5.56 -7.07 3.65
C GLY A 259 4.25 -7.46 3.01
N ASP A 260 4.33 -8.08 1.83
CA ASP A 260 3.16 -8.60 1.14
C ASP A 260 2.52 -9.78 1.91
N LEU A 261 1.39 -10.29 1.41
CA LEU A 261 0.70 -11.43 2.03
C LEU A 261 1.63 -12.66 2.13
N GLY A 262 2.43 -12.92 1.10
CA GLY A 262 3.32 -14.07 1.09
C GLY A 262 4.41 -13.98 2.16
N THR A 263 4.93 -12.78 2.41
CA THR A 263 5.89 -12.49 3.49
C THR A 263 5.25 -12.74 4.85
N GLY A 264 4.03 -12.23 5.07
CA GLY A 264 3.29 -12.43 6.31
C GLY A 264 3.00 -13.90 6.62
N GLU A 265 2.57 -14.69 5.63
CA GLU A 265 2.32 -16.13 5.81
C GLU A 265 3.61 -16.87 6.23
N ARG A 266 4.76 -16.49 5.66
CA ARG A 266 6.06 -17.11 5.97
C ARG A 266 6.54 -16.74 7.36
N LEU A 267 6.43 -15.47 7.77
CA LEU A 267 6.77 -15.04 9.12
C LEU A 267 5.92 -15.74 10.19
N GLN A 268 4.62 -15.86 9.94
CA GLN A 268 3.72 -16.58 10.85
C GLN A 268 4.06 -18.08 10.93
N ALA A 269 4.35 -18.72 9.79
CA ALA A 269 4.78 -20.12 9.77
C ALA A 269 6.11 -20.30 10.52
N THR A 270 7.06 -19.37 10.37
CA THR A 270 8.31 -19.36 11.12
C THR A 270 8.07 -19.25 12.61
N GLN A 271 7.29 -18.27 13.07
CA GLN A 271 7.00 -18.07 14.49
C GLN A 271 6.29 -19.28 15.09
N LEU A 272 5.41 -19.93 14.33
CA LEU A 272 4.79 -21.19 14.74
C LEU A 272 5.81 -22.32 14.90
N CYS A 273 6.65 -22.56 13.91
CA CYS A 273 7.68 -23.62 13.96
C CYS A 273 8.72 -23.37 15.06
N ARG A 274 9.10 -22.11 15.28
CA ARG A 274 10.11 -21.71 16.26
C ARG A 274 9.55 -21.39 17.64
N SER A 275 8.24 -21.59 17.86
CA SER A 275 7.58 -21.29 19.14
C SER A 275 8.15 -22.04 20.35
N ILE A 276 8.78 -23.20 20.10
CA ILE A 276 9.43 -24.05 21.10
C ILE A 276 10.87 -23.64 21.44
N GLU A 277 11.44 -22.68 20.70
CA GLU A 277 12.83 -22.25 20.89
C GLU A 277 13.03 -21.54 22.23
N CYS A 278 14.19 -21.74 22.84
CA CYS A 278 14.47 -21.22 24.18
C CYS A 278 14.50 -19.69 24.24
N THR A 279 15.09 -19.02 23.24
CA THR A 279 15.31 -17.56 23.26
C THR A 279 14.20 -16.82 22.50
N SER A 280 13.91 -15.58 22.93
CA SER A 280 12.96 -14.68 22.25
C SER A 280 13.42 -14.33 20.82
N TRP A 281 14.74 -14.22 20.62
CA TRP A 281 15.37 -14.04 19.31
C TRP A 281 15.06 -15.20 18.38
N ASN A 282 15.31 -16.44 18.81
CA ASN A 282 15.04 -17.62 17.99
C ASN A 282 13.55 -17.83 17.72
N ARG A 283 12.68 -17.46 18.66
CA ARG A 283 11.22 -17.43 18.41
C ARG A 283 10.78 -16.40 17.37
N LEU A 284 11.67 -15.47 16.96
CA LEU A 284 11.30 -14.21 16.27
C LEU A 284 10.14 -13.50 16.98
N GLN A 285 10.16 -13.54 18.31
CA GLN A 285 9.08 -13.03 19.17
C GLN A 285 8.91 -11.52 19.01
N HIS A 286 10.01 -10.81 18.75
CA HIS A 286 10.04 -9.37 18.57
C HIS A 286 9.33 -8.91 17.27
N ILE A 287 9.09 -9.79 16.30
CA ILE A 287 8.55 -9.38 14.99
C ILE A 287 7.02 -9.23 15.02
N ILE A 288 6.54 -8.02 14.74
CA ILE A 288 5.14 -7.73 14.43
C ILE A 288 5.00 -7.48 12.94
N PHE A 289 4.31 -8.40 12.26
CA PHE A 289 4.01 -8.23 10.85
C PHE A 289 2.86 -7.24 10.61
N ILE A 290 3.08 -6.28 9.71
CA ILE A 290 2.10 -5.29 9.28
C ILE A 290 1.77 -5.53 7.79
N PRO A 291 0.49 -5.77 7.45
CA PRO A 291 0.10 -6.05 6.10
C PRO A 291 0.23 -4.82 5.19
N SER A 292 0.63 -5.12 3.97
CA SER A 292 0.79 -4.19 2.87
C SER A 292 -0.52 -3.63 2.31
N LEU A 293 -0.70 -2.31 2.38
CA LEU A 293 -1.91 -1.65 1.88
C LEU A 293 -1.94 -1.51 0.35
N PHE A 294 -0.80 -1.40 -0.34
CA PHE A 294 -0.83 -1.35 -1.80
C PHE A 294 -1.21 -2.71 -2.40
N HIS A 295 -0.68 -3.81 -1.87
CA HIS A 295 -1.15 -5.16 -2.20
C HIS A 295 -2.61 -5.41 -1.85
N LEU A 296 -3.11 -4.91 -0.71
CA LEU A 296 -4.55 -4.97 -0.40
C LEU A 296 -5.37 -4.23 -1.48
N LYS A 297 -4.95 -3.02 -1.86
CA LYS A 297 -5.61 -2.26 -2.94
C LYS A 297 -5.58 -3.01 -4.27
N MET A 298 -4.51 -3.74 -4.59
CA MET A 298 -4.44 -4.62 -5.75
C MET A 298 -5.44 -5.79 -5.64
N ALA A 299 -5.56 -6.40 -4.46
CA ALA A 299 -6.53 -7.46 -4.22
C ALA A 299 -7.98 -6.96 -4.37
N CYS A 300 -8.28 -5.74 -3.93
CA CYS A 300 -9.60 -5.11 -4.10
C CYS A 300 -9.91 -4.84 -5.58
N ALA A 301 -8.94 -4.38 -6.37
CA ALA A 301 -9.10 -4.23 -7.82
C ALA A 301 -9.36 -5.59 -8.51
N ASP A 302 -8.61 -6.63 -8.14
CA ASP A 302 -8.85 -7.99 -8.64
C ASP A 302 -10.24 -8.51 -8.24
N ALA A 303 -10.75 -8.15 -7.06
CA ALA A 303 -12.12 -8.48 -6.64
C ALA A 303 -13.17 -7.83 -7.55
N LEU A 304 -13.01 -6.56 -7.93
CA LEU A 304 -13.91 -5.89 -8.88
C LEU A 304 -13.93 -6.61 -10.24
N TRP A 305 -12.77 -6.99 -10.74
CA TRP A 305 -12.66 -7.76 -11.98
C TRP A 305 -13.35 -9.12 -11.86
N ARG A 306 -13.13 -9.85 -10.75
CA ARG A 306 -13.77 -11.15 -10.47
C ARG A 306 -15.29 -11.06 -10.31
N CYS A 307 -15.82 -9.94 -9.81
CA CYS A 307 -17.26 -9.75 -9.66
C CYS A 307 -17.93 -9.37 -10.99
N PHE A 308 -17.36 -8.43 -11.74
CA PHE A 308 -18.11 -7.71 -12.80
C PHE A 308 -17.59 -7.95 -14.22
N ILE A 309 -16.51 -8.71 -14.40
CA ILE A 309 -15.93 -8.99 -15.73
C ILE A 309 -15.59 -10.47 -15.89
N SER A 310 -14.95 -11.11 -14.91
CA SER A 310 -14.48 -12.49 -15.05
C SER A 310 -15.59 -13.49 -15.41
N PRO A 311 -16.75 -13.51 -14.72
CA PRO A 311 -17.83 -14.45 -15.05
C PRO A 311 -18.47 -14.08 -16.39
N MET A 312 -18.80 -15.06 -17.22
CA MET A 312 -19.47 -14.81 -18.51
C MET A 312 -20.83 -14.12 -18.33
N ALA A 313 -21.64 -14.61 -17.38
CA ALA A 313 -22.94 -14.03 -17.06
C ALA A 313 -22.87 -12.54 -16.64
N ALA A 314 -21.76 -12.09 -16.06
CA ALA A 314 -21.58 -10.68 -15.67
C ALA A 314 -21.38 -9.73 -16.86
N ARG A 315 -21.26 -10.26 -18.08
CA ARG A 315 -20.98 -9.51 -19.32
C ARG A 315 -22.20 -9.34 -20.22
N GLU A 316 -23.30 -10.00 -19.89
CA GLU A 316 -24.49 -10.11 -20.76
C GLU A 316 -25.38 -8.87 -20.65
N ASP A 317 -25.44 -8.25 -19.47
CA ASP A 317 -26.24 -7.06 -19.24
C ASP A 317 -25.77 -5.87 -20.09
N GLU A 318 -26.72 -5.10 -20.63
CA GLU A 318 -26.44 -3.84 -21.35
C GLU A 318 -25.70 -2.82 -20.47
N THR A 319 -25.96 -2.84 -19.16
CA THR A 319 -25.30 -1.99 -18.18
C THR A 319 -24.04 -2.59 -17.57
N SER A 320 -23.56 -3.73 -18.10
CA SER A 320 -22.38 -4.44 -17.57
C SER A 320 -21.11 -3.60 -17.65
N LEU A 321 -20.16 -3.89 -16.77
CA LEU A 321 -18.85 -3.24 -16.82
C LEU A 321 -18.11 -3.58 -18.12
N MET A 322 -18.35 -4.76 -18.70
CA MET A 322 -17.75 -5.16 -19.97
C MET A 322 -18.24 -4.29 -21.14
N HIS A 323 -19.52 -3.87 -21.13
CA HIS A 323 -20.02 -2.91 -22.11
C HIS A 323 -19.29 -1.57 -22.02
N ASN A 324 -19.05 -1.07 -20.79
CA ASN A 324 -18.24 0.13 -20.58
C ASN A 324 -16.79 -0.05 -21.10
N VAL A 325 -16.19 -1.24 -20.92
CA VAL A 325 -14.86 -1.55 -21.46
C VAL A 325 -14.85 -1.50 -22.99
N ALA A 326 -15.89 -2.02 -23.66
CA ALA A 326 -15.99 -1.98 -25.11
C ALA A 326 -16.01 -0.54 -25.66
N GLN A 327 -16.59 0.40 -24.91
CA GLN A 327 -16.61 1.82 -25.29
C GLN A 327 -15.30 2.55 -24.91
N LEU A 328 -14.80 2.35 -23.70
CA LEU A 328 -13.64 3.10 -23.17
C LEU A 328 -12.29 2.55 -23.64
N CYS A 329 -12.21 1.25 -23.90
CA CYS A 329 -10.98 0.52 -24.25
C CYS A 329 -11.25 -0.51 -25.36
N PRO A 330 -11.76 -0.12 -26.54
CA PRO A 330 -12.23 -1.05 -27.57
C PRO A 330 -11.15 -2.03 -28.06
N LYS A 331 -9.87 -1.62 -28.02
CA LYS A 331 -8.72 -2.44 -28.45
C LYS A 331 -8.21 -3.40 -27.38
N GLU A 332 -8.70 -3.31 -26.15
CA GLU A 332 -8.21 -4.11 -25.02
C GLU A 332 -9.26 -5.09 -24.46
N THR A 333 -10.42 -5.24 -25.10
CA THR A 333 -11.53 -6.08 -24.60
C THR A 333 -11.08 -7.51 -24.27
N GLY A 334 -10.29 -8.15 -25.14
CA GLY A 334 -9.72 -9.49 -24.89
C GLY A 334 -8.74 -9.56 -23.71
N ILE A 335 -8.10 -8.45 -23.35
CA ILE A 335 -7.23 -8.36 -22.16
C ILE A 335 -8.09 -8.31 -20.89
N TYR A 336 -9.23 -7.61 -20.92
CA TYR A 336 -10.14 -7.52 -19.78
C TYR A 336 -10.88 -8.83 -19.51
N THR A 337 -11.18 -9.64 -20.53
CA THR A 337 -11.84 -10.94 -20.35
C THR A 337 -10.94 -12.03 -19.73
N THR A 338 -9.62 -11.82 -19.71
CA THR A 338 -8.63 -12.77 -19.19
C THR A 338 -8.10 -12.37 -17.82
N LYS A 339 -7.12 -11.48 -17.72
CA LYS A 339 -6.60 -10.94 -16.45
C LYS A 339 -5.87 -9.63 -16.73
N PRO A 340 -6.56 -8.48 -16.72
CA PRO A 340 -6.02 -7.22 -17.23
C PRO A 340 -4.93 -6.59 -16.36
N GLY A 341 -4.75 -7.10 -15.14
CA GLY A 341 -3.77 -6.59 -14.17
C GLY A 341 -4.26 -5.32 -13.45
N PHE A 342 -3.56 -4.98 -12.36
CA PHE A 342 -3.99 -3.92 -11.44
C PHE A 342 -4.19 -2.56 -12.12
N ARG A 343 -3.21 -2.09 -12.90
CA ARG A 343 -3.21 -0.74 -13.47
C ARG A 343 -4.41 -0.49 -14.39
N ARG A 344 -4.82 -1.50 -15.16
CA ARG A 344 -5.96 -1.42 -16.08
C ARG A 344 -7.27 -1.32 -15.30
N ILE A 345 -7.48 -2.21 -14.32
CA ILE A 345 -8.68 -2.13 -13.48
C ILE A 345 -8.72 -0.82 -12.68
N HIS A 346 -7.61 -0.39 -12.08
CA HIS A 346 -7.53 0.86 -11.34
C HIS A 346 -7.99 2.06 -12.20
N LYS A 347 -7.54 2.15 -13.46
CA LYS A 347 -7.96 3.19 -14.39
C LYS A 347 -9.42 3.03 -14.83
N LEU A 348 -9.85 1.80 -15.10
CA LEU A 348 -11.21 1.50 -15.52
C LEU A 348 -12.22 1.94 -14.45
N VAL A 349 -11.95 1.66 -13.18
CA VAL A 349 -12.82 2.07 -12.06
C VAL A 349 -13.00 3.59 -12.03
N GLY A 350 -11.92 4.36 -12.18
CA GLY A 350 -12.00 5.81 -12.23
C GLY A 350 -12.81 6.32 -13.43
N HIS A 351 -12.46 5.90 -14.64
CA HIS A 351 -13.14 6.39 -15.86
C HIS A 351 -14.62 5.94 -15.93
N ALA A 352 -14.87 4.63 -15.77
CA ALA A 352 -16.22 4.10 -15.80
C ALA A 352 -17.05 4.59 -14.60
N GLY A 353 -16.44 4.74 -13.42
CA GLY A 353 -17.08 5.30 -12.23
C GLY A 353 -17.59 6.71 -12.47
N THR A 354 -16.76 7.61 -13.00
CA THR A 354 -17.18 8.98 -13.32
C THR A 354 -18.31 9.02 -14.35
N CYS A 355 -18.20 8.27 -15.45
CA CYS A 355 -19.28 8.21 -16.45
C CYS A 355 -20.61 7.72 -15.85
N ARG A 356 -20.57 6.67 -15.02
CA ARG A 356 -21.77 6.12 -14.37
C ARG A 356 -22.37 7.09 -13.35
N ARG A 357 -21.55 7.81 -12.59
CA ARG A 357 -22.04 8.83 -11.65
C ARG A 357 -22.70 10.00 -12.37
N LEU A 358 -22.13 10.48 -13.48
CA LEU A 358 -22.77 11.49 -14.33
C LEU A 358 -24.09 10.98 -14.93
N ASP A 359 -24.16 9.71 -15.31
CA ASP A 359 -25.40 9.12 -15.79
C ASP A 359 -26.47 9.04 -14.69
N CYS A 360 -26.09 8.73 -13.45
CA CYS A 360 -27.01 8.79 -12.30
C CYS A 360 -27.58 10.20 -12.11
N TRP A 361 -26.74 11.24 -12.24
CA TRP A 361 -27.22 12.62 -12.24
C TRP A 361 -28.22 12.88 -13.36
N ARG A 362 -27.89 12.51 -14.61
CA ARG A 362 -28.75 12.68 -15.78
C ARG A 362 -30.12 12.01 -15.58
N VAL A 363 -30.14 10.78 -15.08
CA VAL A 363 -31.37 10.03 -14.85
C VAL A 363 -32.18 10.62 -13.69
N HIS A 364 -31.52 11.06 -12.61
CA HIS A 364 -32.20 11.65 -11.45
C HIS A 364 -32.82 13.00 -11.75
N THR A 365 -32.10 13.88 -12.47
CA THR A 365 -32.61 15.20 -12.86
C THR A 365 -33.77 15.07 -13.84
N ALA A 366 -33.69 14.15 -14.80
CA ALA A 366 -34.80 13.84 -15.72
C ALA A 366 -36.07 13.40 -14.97
N LYS A 367 -35.93 12.60 -13.90
CA LYS A 367 -37.08 12.18 -13.07
C LYS A 367 -37.67 13.33 -12.24
N LYS A 368 -36.84 14.20 -11.67
CA LYS A 368 -37.26 15.24 -10.71
C LYS A 368 -37.80 16.51 -11.37
N GLY A 369 -37.15 16.96 -12.45
CA GLY A 369 -37.45 18.24 -13.11
C GLY A 369 -37.74 18.15 -14.60
N ARG A 370 -37.83 16.93 -15.17
CA ARG A 370 -38.01 16.68 -16.61
C ARG A 370 -36.96 17.36 -17.50
N TYR A 371 -35.73 17.50 -17.00
CA TYR A 371 -34.61 17.97 -17.81
C TYR A 371 -34.21 16.89 -18.83
N ASN A 372 -33.93 17.29 -20.08
CA ASN A 372 -33.57 16.35 -21.15
C ASN A 372 -32.09 15.89 -21.08
N GLY A 373 -31.29 16.54 -20.25
CA GLY A 373 -29.86 16.26 -20.09
C GLY A 373 -29.22 17.08 -18.97
N LEU A 374 -27.93 16.90 -18.75
CA LEU A 374 -27.20 17.64 -17.72
C LEU A 374 -27.02 19.11 -18.10
N GLU A 375 -26.93 19.42 -19.38
CA GLU A 375 -26.77 20.77 -19.95
C GLU A 375 -28.03 21.60 -19.76
N ASP A 376 -29.19 20.97 -19.92
CA ASP A 376 -30.50 21.57 -19.66
C ASP A 376 -30.67 21.83 -18.15
N PHE A 377 -30.29 20.86 -17.32
CA PHE A 377 -30.24 21.04 -15.87
C PHE A 377 -29.28 22.17 -15.47
N ALA A 378 -28.08 22.24 -16.05
CA ALA A 378 -27.12 23.32 -15.82
C ALA A 378 -27.69 24.69 -16.22
N SER A 379 -28.48 24.75 -17.29
CA SER A 379 -29.13 25.98 -17.76
C SER A 379 -30.19 26.52 -16.79
N SER A 380 -30.75 25.65 -15.94
CA SER A 380 -31.63 26.06 -14.83
C SER A 380 -30.90 26.73 -13.66
N LYS A 381 -29.55 26.74 -13.69
CA LYS A 381 -28.67 27.39 -12.71
C LYS A 381 -28.91 26.93 -11.25
N PRO A 382 -28.86 25.63 -10.96
CA PRO A 382 -29.03 25.12 -9.59
C PRO A 382 -27.91 25.63 -8.68
N THR A 383 -28.25 25.91 -7.44
CA THR A 383 -27.28 26.36 -6.42
C THR A 383 -26.44 25.19 -5.91
N LEU A 384 -25.33 25.48 -5.22
CA LEU A 384 -24.52 24.43 -4.59
C LEU A 384 -25.32 23.62 -3.55
N ASP A 385 -26.22 24.26 -2.82
CA ASP A 385 -27.07 23.60 -1.82
C ASP A 385 -28.06 22.62 -2.48
N ASP A 386 -28.65 23.03 -3.62
CA ASP A 386 -29.49 22.13 -4.45
C ASP A 386 -28.70 20.90 -4.88
N LEU A 387 -27.45 21.10 -5.32
CA LEU A 387 -26.57 20.01 -5.76
C LEU A 387 -26.18 19.10 -4.59
N GLN A 388 -25.86 19.64 -3.41
CA GLN A 388 -25.54 18.84 -2.23
C GLN A 388 -26.74 17.98 -1.79
N THR A 389 -27.93 18.59 -1.75
CA THR A 389 -29.18 17.89 -1.44
C THR A 389 -29.45 16.78 -2.46
N MET A 390 -29.29 17.08 -3.75
CA MET A 390 -29.51 16.11 -4.81
C MET A 390 -28.46 14.99 -4.82
N ALA A 391 -27.20 15.28 -4.50
CA ALA A 391 -26.16 14.26 -4.37
C ALA A 391 -26.48 13.25 -3.26
N ASN A 392 -27.04 13.71 -2.13
CA ASN A 392 -27.51 12.85 -1.05
C ASN A 392 -28.68 11.95 -1.49
N GLU A 393 -29.64 12.49 -2.26
CA GLU A 393 -30.74 11.70 -2.84
C GLU A 393 -30.22 10.65 -3.83
N ILE A 394 -29.31 11.04 -4.72
CA ILE A 394 -28.68 10.17 -5.72
C ILE A 394 -27.93 9.05 -5.03
N CYS A 395 -27.12 9.35 -4.01
CA CYS A 395 -26.40 8.35 -3.25
C CYS A 395 -27.35 7.30 -2.63
N ARG A 396 -28.47 7.73 -2.05
CA ARG A 396 -29.47 6.81 -1.47
C ARG A 396 -30.19 5.96 -2.52
N THR A 397 -30.33 6.48 -3.74
CA THR A 397 -31.12 5.84 -4.80
C THR A 397 -30.29 4.93 -5.69
N TYR A 398 -29.06 5.32 -6.01
CA TYR A 398 -28.20 4.70 -7.03
C TYR A 398 -26.97 3.98 -6.46
N VAL A 399 -26.85 3.85 -5.14
CA VAL A 399 -25.81 3.06 -4.46
C VAL A 399 -26.47 1.99 -3.61
N ALA A 400 -26.00 0.74 -3.74
CA ALA A 400 -26.57 -0.38 -3.00
C ALA A 400 -26.50 -0.20 -1.48
N ASN A 401 -27.67 -0.19 -0.85
CA ASN A 401 -27.86 -0.09 0.59
C ASN A 401 -28.84 -1.18 1.09
N HIS A 402 -29.38 -1.03 2.30
CA HIS A 402 -30.33 -1.99 2.88
C HIS A 402 -31.60 -2.21 2.02
N GLN A 403 -31.92 -1.31 1.10
CA GLN A 403 -33.06 -1.45 0.18
C GLN A 403 -32.82 -2.55 -0.86
N LEU A 404 -31.57 -2.85 -1.22
CA LEU A 404 -31.24 -3.91 -2.17
C LEU A 404 -31.71 -5.28 -1.65
N ASP A 405 -31.54 -5.55 -0.36
CA ASP A 405 -32.03 -6.80 0.25
C ASP A 405 -33.55 -6.95 0.08
N ARG A 406 -34.30 -5.85 0.21
CA ARG A 406 -35.75 -5.85 -0.04
C ARG A 406 -36.10 -6.07 -1.51
N MET A 407 -35.27 -5.57 -2.44
CA MET A 407 -35.44 -5.80 -3.87
C MET A 407 -35.18 -7.28 -4.22
N CYS A 408 -34.11 -7.86 -3.68
CA CYS A 408 -33.72 -9.26 -3.90
C CYS A 408 -34.74 -10.28 -3.39
N ARG A 409 -35.59 -9.91 -2.40
CA ARG A 409 -36.65 -10.76 -1.87
C ARG A 409 -37.93 -10.79 -2.72
N LYS A 410 -38.05 -9.92 -3.72
CA LYS A 410 -39.20 -9.95 -4.65
C LYS A 410 -39.13 -11.16 -5.58
N HIS A 411 -40.27 -11.51 -6.17
CA HIS A 411 -40.31 -12.54 -7.21
C HIS A 411 -39.45 -12.12 -8.42
N GLU A 412 -38.79 -13.07 -9.08
CA GLU A 412 -37.84 -12.80 -10.18
C GLU A 412 -38.46 -11.96 -11.30
N SER A 413 -39.72 -12.21 -11.65
CA SER A 413 -40.47 -11.44 -12.66
C SER A 413 -40.68 -9.97 -12.33
N GLU A 414 -40.55 -9.58 -11.06
CA GLU A 414 -40.72 -8.21 -10.58
C GLU A 414 -39.38 -7.49 -10.32
N ARG A 415 -38.27 -8.22 -10.48
CA ARG A 415 -36.93 -7.70 -10.19
C ARG A 415 -36.33 -7.06 -11.42
N ASN A 416 -35.81 -5.85 -11.23
CA ASN A 416 -34.97 -5.21 -12.23
C ASN A 416 -33.51 -5.59 -11.96
N LEU A 417 -33.11 -6.77 -12.45
CA LEU A 417 -31.78 -7.33 -12.22
C LEU A 417 -30.65 -6.41 -12.71
N GLN A 418 -30.83 -5.76 -13.87
CA GLN A 418 -29.85 -4.81 -14.40
C GLN A 418 -29.65 -3.61 -13.46
N PHE A 419 -30.74 -3.07 -12.92
CA PHE A 419 -30.66 -1.98 -11.94
C PHE A 419 -30.00 -2.46 -10.65
N GLU A 420 -30.35 -3.62 -10.12
CA GLU A 420 -29.72 -4.22 -8.94
C GLU A 420 -28.19 -4.40 -9.13
N ASN A 421 -27.78 -4.92 -10.28
CA ASN A 421 -26.37 -5.07 -10.66
C ASN A 421 -25.66 -3.72 -10.75
N ALA A 422 -26.32 -2.69 -11.31
CA ALA A 422 -25.79 -1.34 -11.38
C ALA A 422 -25.59 -0.71 -9.99
N LEU A 423 -26.53 -0.92 -9.05
CA LEU A 423 -26.42 -0.45 -7.66
C LEU A 423 -25.20 -1.05 -6.95
N LEU A 424 -24.98 -2.36 -7.14
CA LEU A 424 -23.84 -3.09 -6.56
C LEU A 424 -22.52 -2.61 -7.17
N LEU A 425 -22.47 -2.45 -8.49
CA LEU A 425 -21.28 -1.95 -9.19
C LEU A 425 -20.89 -0.56 -8.70
N ASN A 426 -21.85 0.36 -8.58
CA ASN A 426 -21.61 1.70 -8.03
C ASN A 426 -21.05 1.63 -6.61
N LYS A 427 -21.64 0.81 -5.73
CA LYS A 427 -21.16 0.64 -4.36
C LYS A 427 -19.71 0.17 -4.31
N TYR A 428 -19.35 -0.82 -5.13
CA TYR A 428 -18.02 -1.42 -5.07
C TYR A 428 -16.96 -0.50 -5.69
N PHE A 429 -17.31 0.27 -6.73
CA PHE A 429 -16.45 1.32 -7.28
C PHE A 429 -16.19 2.40 -6.24
N LEU A 430 -17.25 2.89 -5.61
CA LEU A 430 -17.17 3.90 -4.56
C LEU A 430 -16.31 3.42 -3.37
N LEU A 431 -16.49 2.19 -2.91
CA LEU A 431 -15.68 1.61 -1.84
C LEU A 431 -14.19 1.50 -2.22
N TYR A 432 -13.87 1.21 -3.49
CA TYR A 432 -12.50 1.16 -3.98
C TYR A 432 -11.87 2.57 -4.07
N GLU A 433 -12.65 3.54 -4.55
CA GLU A 433 -12.24 4.93 -4.63
C GLU A 433 -12.08 5.56 -3.25
N GLU A 434 -12.92 5.19 -2.28
CA GLU A 434 -12.80 5.60 -0.88
C GLU A 434 -11.52 5.06 -0.25
N LEU A 435 -11.23 3.76 -0.40
CA LEU A 435 -9.97 3.19 0.06
C LEU A 435 -8.78 3.92 -0.57
N SER A 436 -8.85 4.20 -1.87
CA SER A 436 -7.81 4.94 -2.58
C SER A 436 -7.65 6.38 -2.08
N TYR A 437 -8.75 7.06 -1.78
CA TYR A 437 -8.75 8.40 -1.21
C TYR A 437 -8.13 8.40 0.18
N ALA A 438 -8.61 7.53 1.07
CA ALA A 438 -8.17 7.40 2.46
C ALA A 438 -6.66 7.12 2.55
N MET A 439 -6.16 6.19 1.73
CA MET A 439 -4.73 5.90 1.64
C MET A 439 -3.91 7.10 1.18
N ASN A 440 -4.41 7.87 0.21
CA ASN A 440 -3.69 9.04 -0.30
C ASN A 440 -3.74 10.21 0.68
N SER A 441 -4.86 10.40 1.40
CA SER A 441 -5.05 11.47 2.39
C SER A 441 -4.34 11.17 3.70
N GLY A 442 -4.08 9.90 4.03
CA GLY A 442 -3.53 9.50 5.33
C GLY A 442 -4.61 9.40 6.41
N ASP A 443 -5.88 9.17 6.03
CA ASP A 443 -7.00 8.98 6.95
C ASP A 443 -7.04 7.50 7.37
N ILE A 444 -6.26 7.13 8.38
CA ILE A 444 -6.10 5.75 8.83
C ILE A 444 -7.41 5.17 9.36
N GLY A 445 -8.22 5.98 10.04
CA GLY A 445 -9.55 5.56 10.50
C GLY A 445 -10.43 5.15 9.32
N ARG A 446 -10.46 5.96 8.26
CA ARG A 446 -11.21 5.62 7.05
C ARG A 446 -10.64 4.41 6.31
N VAL A 447 -9.31 4.25 6.25
CA VAL A 447 -8.70 3.04 5.68
C VAL A 447 -9.24 1.79 6.39
N GLU A 448 -9.29 1.77 7.71
CA GLU A 448 -9.82 0.64 8.48
C GLU A 448 -11.30 0.40 8.21
N THR A 449 -12.13 1.44 8.13
CA THR A 449 -13.56 1.26 7.76
C THR A 449 -13.73 0.61 6.39
N CYS A 450 -12.88 0.97 5.42
CA CYS A 450 -12.88 0.33 4.11
C CYS A 450 -12.42 -1.13 4.20
N ILE A 451 -11.37 -1.44 4.98
CA ILE A 451 -10.88 -2.82 5.18
C ILE A 451 -12.01 -3.71 5.72
N VAL A 452 -12.73 -3.24 6.75
CA VAL A 452 -13.87 -3.98 7.33
C VAL A 452 -14.93 -4.30 6.27
N SER A 453 -15.21 -3.35 5.37
CA SER A 453 -16.16 -3.56 4.27
C SER A 453 -15.63 -4.50 3.17
N TRP A 454 -14.32 -4.52 2.93
CA TRP A 454 -13.68 -5.38 1.93
C TRP A 454 -13.52 -6.84 2.37
N ILE A 455 -13.35 -7.12 3.66
CA ILE A 455 -13.18 -8.49 4.20
C ILE A 455 -14.25 -9.47 3.68
N PRO A 456 -15.57 -9.23 3.81
CA PRO A 456 -16.58 -10.16 3.32
C PRO A 456 -16.56 -10.29 1.80
N ILE A 457 -16.24 -9.23 1.06
CA ILE A 457 -16.15 -9.25 -0.41
C ILE A 457 -14.97 -10.14 -0.85
N LEU A 458 -13.80 -9.94 -0.25
CA LEU A 458 -12.60 -10.74 -0.50
C LEU A 458 -12.83 -12.21 -0.15
N LYS A 459 -13.57 -12.49 0.92
CA LYS A 459 -13.96 -13.85 1.29
C LYS A 459 -14.88 -14.47 0.25
N ALA A 460 -15.90 -13.75 -0.24
CA ALA A 460 -16.87 -14.25 -1.20
C ALA A 460 -16.25 -14.55 -2.58
N ILE A 461 -15.26 -13.77 -3.02
CA ILE A 461 -14.61 -13.91 -4.34
C ILE A 461 -13.42 -14.91 -4.34
N GLY A 462 -13.24 -15.67 -3.25
CA GLY A 462 -12.20 -16.69 -3.14
C GLY A 462 -10.83 -16.17 -2.71
N LYS A 463 -10.69 -14.91 -2.29
CA LYS A 463 -9.46 -14.38 -1.67
C LYS A 463 -9.49 -14.55 -0.14
N HIS A 464 -9.70 -15.79 0.29
CA HIS A 464 -9.82 -16.15 1.70
C HIS A 464 -8.57 -15.76 2.51
N LYS A 465 -7.36 -15.91 1.95
CA LYS A 465 -6.12 -15.53 2.62
C LYS A 465 -6.07 -14.04 2.97
N TYR A 466 -6.38 -13.16 2.01
CA TYR A 466 -6.47 -11.72 2.26
C TYR A 466 -7.55 -11.39 3.29
N ALA A 467 -8.73 -12.01 3.18
CA ALA A 467 -9.81 -11.80 4.14
C ALA A 467 -9.38 -12.19 5.57
N SER A 468 -8.77 -13.38 5.74
CA SER A 468 -8.27 -13.87 7.03
C SER A 468 -7.15 -12.98 7.58
N HIS A 469 -6.17 -12.61 6.75
CA HIS A 469 -5.07 -11.73 7.19
C HIS A 469 -5.56 -10.36 7.62
N MET A 470 -6.46 -9.71 6.87
CA MET A 470 -6.99 -8.40 7.27
C MET A 470 -7.85 -8.50 8.54
N THR A 471 -8.60 -9.59 8.69
CA THR A 471 -9.40 -9.87 9.89
C THR A 471 -8.48 -10.01 11.10
N ASN A 472 -7.47 -10.88 11.03
CA ASN A 472 -6.52 -11.11 12.12
C ASN A 472 -5.70 -9.85 12.43
N PHE A 473 -5.31 -9.09 11.40
CA PHE A 473 -4.59 -7.83 11.59
C PHE A 473 -5.42 -6.82 12.39
N LEU A 474 -6.66 -6.55 11.98
CA LEU A 474 -7.52 -5.62 12.73
C LEU A 474 -7.84 -6.12 14.14
N PHE A 475 -7.98 -7.44 14.32
CA PHE A 475 -8.14 -8.00 15.66
C PHE A 475 -6.92 -7.76 16.55
N ASN A 476 -5.73 -8.05 16.03
CA ASN A 476 -4.50 -7.86 16.80
C ASN A 476 -4.30 -6.40 17.16
N VAL A 477 -4.47 -5.49 16.20
CA VAL A 477 -4.36 -4.05 16.43
C VAL A 477 -5.32 -3.61 17.52
N HIS A 478 -6.62 -3.86 17.36
CA HIS A 478 -7.63 -3.22 18.22
C HIS A 478 -7.96 -3.96 19.52
N PHE A 479 -7.59 -5.23 19.66
CA PHE A 479 -7.96 -6.05 20.83
C PHE A 479 -6.80 -6.78 21.51
N VAL A 480 -5.61 -6.83 20.90
CA VAL A 480 -4.45 -7.55 21.47
C VAL A 480 -3.32 -6.60 21.83
N TYR A 481 -2.97 -5.67 20.94
CA TYR A 481 -1.81 -4.80 21.12
C TYR A 481 -2.05 -3.73 22.20
N PRO A 482 -1.05 -3.48 23.07
CA PRO A 482 -1.05 -2.31 23.95
C PRO A 482 -1.17 -1.00 23.16
N LEU A 483 -1.62 0.07 23.83
CA LEU A 483 -1.89 1.36 23.19
C LEU A 483 -0.70 1.91 22.38
N GLY A 484 0.52 1.75 22.90
CA GLY A 484 1.75 2.19 22.22
C GLY A 484 1.96 1.49 20.87
N VAL A 485 1.88 0.16 20.84
CA VAL A 485 1.99 -0.64 19.61
C VAL A 485 0.78 -0.43 18.69
N TRP A 486 -0.43 -0.30 19.23
CA TRP A 486 -1.62 0.05 18.46
C TRP A 486 -1.39 1.34 17.66
N HIS A 487 -0.86 2.38 18.33
CA HIS A 487 -0.55 3.66 17.70
C HIS A 487 0.57 3.51 16.67
N GLY A 488 1.67 2.85 17.06
CA GLY A 488 2.82 2.62 16.20
C GLY A 488 2.47 1.87 14.92
N VAL A 489 1.67 0.80 15.01
CA VAL A 489 1.24 0.02 13.84
C VAL A 489 0.34 0.86 12.93
N ARG A 490 -0.71 1.49 13.48
CA ARG A 490 -1.71 2.23 12.67
C ARG A 490 -1.09 3.42 11.95
N TYR A 491 -0.27 4.20 12.65
CA TYR A 491 0.30 5.43 12.10
C TYR A 491 1.48 5.19 11.13
N HIS A 492 1.99 3.95 11.04
CA HIS A 492 3.07 3.58 10.12
C HIS A 492 2.63 2.61 9.00
N MET A 493 1.33 2.33 8.86
CA MET A 493 0.82 1.63 7.66
C MET A 493 0.99 2.46 6.38
N LEU A 494 1.03 3.80 6.52
CA LEU A 494 1.23 4.77 5.46
C LEU A 494 2.39 5.69 5.83
N ILE A 495 3.16 6.08 4.83
CA ILE A 495 4.28 7.02 4.97
C ILE A 495 4.10 8.20 4.02
N ASN A 496 4.71 9.34 4.33
CA ASN A 496 4.68 10.51 3.45
C ASN A 496 6.09 10.96 3.06
N PRO A 497 6.62 10.48 1.93
CA PRO A 497 7.98 10.81 1.50
C PRO A 497 8.19 12.30 1.15
N THR A 498 7.09 13.05 0.96
CA THR A 498 7.12 14.40 0.38
C THR A 498 6.67 15.50 1.34
N SER A 499 6.18 15.15 2.53
CA SER A 499 5.48 16.05 3.47
C SER A 499 4.36 16.89 2.86
N ARG A 500 3.75 16.42 1.76
CA ARG A 500 2.63 17.11 1.11
C ARG A 500 1.32 16.43 1.46
N PRO A 501 0.23 17.19 1.72
CA PRO A 501 -1.09 16.62 1.84
C PRO A 501 -1.44 15.79 0.60
N ARG A 502 -2.22 14.72 0.79
CA ARG A 502 -2.65 13.80 -0.28
C ARG A 502 -1.51 13.06 -1.03
N LYS A 503 -0.30 13.04 -0.47
CA LYS A 503 0.88 12.33 -1.03
C LYS A 503 1.37 11.19 -0.15
N TRP A 504 0.48 10.63 0.67
CA TRP A 504 0.75 9.42 1.44
C TRP A 504 0.89 8.20 0.53
N ARG A 505 1.70 7.23 0.94
CA ARG A 505 2.01 5.99 0.24
C ARG A 505 1.98 4.83 1.20
N ALA A 506 1.49 3.69 0.74
CA ALA A 506 1.70 2.44 1.45
C ALA A 506 3.19 2.08 1.45
N VAL A 507 3.66 1.46 2.52
CA VAL A 507 5.07 1.10 2.69
C VAL A 507 5.57 0.20 1.56
N ASP A 508 4.79 -0.82 1.20
CA ASP A 508 5.12 -1.76 0.13
C ASP A 508 5.14 -1.12 -1.26
N TRP A 509 4.38 -0.05 -1.49
CA TRP A 509 4.51 0.72 -2.73
C TRP A 509 5.89 1.36 -2.87
N CYS A 510 6.50 1.80 -1.75
CA CYS A 510 7.86 2.33 -1.75
C CYS A 510 8.91 1.23 -1.98
N VAL A 511 8.70 0.03 -1.42
CA VAL A 511 9.56 -1.13 -1.69
C VAL A 511 9.50 -1.52 -3.16
N GLU A 512 8.30 -1.62 -3.74
CA GLU A 512 8.10 -1.93 -5.15
C GLU A 512 8.71 -0.87 -6.10
N LEU A 513 8.61 0.40 -5.71
CA LEU A 513 9.24 1.49 -6.44
C LEU A 513 10.77 1.40 -6.37
N ASN A 514 11.33 1.06 -5.19
CA ASN A 514 12.75 0.81 -5.02
C ASN A 514 13.22 -0.36 -5.88
N ASN A 515 12.46 -1.47 -5.88
CA ASN A 515 12.68 -2.62 -6.75
C ASN A 515 12.71 -2.19 -8.22
N LEU A 516 11.72 -1.42 -8.68
CA LEU A 516 11.68 -0.94 -10.06
C LEU A 516 12.94 -0.13 -10.43
N PHE A 517 13.35 0.82 -9.59
CA PHE A 517 14.55 1.62 -9.86
C PHE A 517 15.82 0.77 -9.88
N THR A 518 15.97 -0.16 -8.95
CA THR A 518 17.12 -1.08 -8.94
C THR A 518 17.14 -1.99 -10.17
N LYS A 519 15.98 -2.50 -10.64
CA LYS A 519 15.92 -3.29 -11.90
C LYS A 519 16.35 -2.46 -13.11
N VAL A 520 15.94 -1.19 -13.18
CA VAL A 520 16.32 -0.31 -14.29
C VAL A 520 17.83 -0.07 -14.29
N ILE A 521 18.44 0.17 -13.13
CA ILE A 521 19.89 0.35 -13.00
C ILE A 521 20.64 -0.91 -13.44
N ILE A 522 20.23 -2.09 -12.96
CA ILE A 522 20.85 -3.37 -13.35
C ILE A 522 20.63 -3.68 -14.83
N PHE A 523 19.46 -3.39 -15.39
CA PHE A 523 19.21 -3.62 -16.82
C PHE A 523 20.05 -2.68 -17.70
N MET A 524 20.21 -1.42 -17.31
CA MET A 524 21.15 -0.51 -17.97
C MET A 524 22.57 -1.08 -17.89
N PHE A 525 23.00 -1.56 -16.72
CA PHE A 525 24.29 -2.22 -16.54
C PHE A 525 24.51 -3.38 -17.53
N LEU A 526 23.56 -4.30 -17.67
CA LEU A 526 23.71 -5.47 -18.55
C LEU A 526 23.69 -5.12 -20.05
N LYS A 527 22.87 -4.16 -20.44
CA LYS A 527 22.68 -3.80 -21.86
C LYS A 527 23.89 -3.11 -22.49
N TYR A 528 24.72 -2.43 -21.70
CA TYR A 528 25.94 -1.76 -22.19
C TYR A 528 27.22 -2.60 -22.03
N ASN A 529 27.11 -3.82 -21.49
CA ASN A 529 28.24 -4.75 -21.24
C ASN A 529 28.17 -6.06 -22.05
N LEU A 530 27.24 -6.15 -23.01
CA LEU A 530 27.12 -7.19 -24.03
C LEU A 530 27.11 -6.53 -25.40
#